data_AF-A0A0A0AF19-F1
#
_entry.id   AF-A0A0A0AF19-F1
#
_cell.length_a   1.000
_cell.length_b   1.000
_cell.length_c   1.000
_cell.angle_alpha   90.00
_cell.angle_beta   90.00
_cell.angle_gamma   90.00
#
_symmetry.space_group_name_H-M   'P 1'
#
loop_
_entity.id
_entity.type
_entity.pdbx_description
1 polymer ?
#
loop_
_entity_poly.entity_id
_entity_poly.type
_entity_poly.pdbx_seq_one_letter_code
_entity_poly.pdbx_strand_id
1 'polypeptide(L)' 'GRFRLDIRKKFFTLRVVRHWNRLPRDAVDAPSLEVFKARLDGALSSLV' A
#
# COMPACT_ATOMS: atom_id res chain seq x y z
N GLY A 1 -14.67 -9.82 18.44
CA GLY A 1 -14.47 -8.37 18.68
C GLY A 1 -14.06 -7.65 17.40
N ARG A 2 -15.04 -7.25 16.59
CA ARG A 2 -14.86 -6.55 15.29
C ARG A 2 -14.14 -5.19 15.44
N PHE A 3 -14.34 -4.55 16.59
CA PHE A 3 -13.83 -3.22 16.92
C PHE A 3 -12.29 -3.11 16.86
N ARG A 4 -11.59 -4.11 17.42
CA ARG A 4 -10.11 -4.13 17.43
C ARG A 4 -9.52 -4.29 16.03
N LEU A 5 -10.19 -5.06 15.17
CA LEU A 5 -9.71 -5.34 13.82
C LEU A 5 -9.85 -4.08 12.94
N ASP A 6 -10.97 -3.38 13.05
CA ASP A 6 -11.26 -2.15 12.29
C ASP A 6 -10.27 -1.03 12.64
N ILE A 7 -9.95 -0.86 13.92
CA ILE A 7 -8.93 0.09 14.40
C ILE A 7 -7.56 -0.25 13.82
N ARG A 8 -7.15 -1.53 13.84
CA ARG A 8 -5.85 -1.96 13.31
C ARG A 8 -5.77 -1.74 11.80
N LYS A 9 -6.86 -1.98 11.06
CA LYS A 9 -6.95 -1.73 9.62
C LYS A 9 -6.76 -0.24 9.31
N LYS A 10 -7.52 0.64 9.97
CA LYS A 10 -7.39 2.11 9.81
C LYS A 10 -6.01 2.62 10.20
N PHE A 11 -5.45 2.14 11.30
CA PHE A 11 -4.12 2.55 11.77
C PHE A 11 -3.02 2.11 10.80
N PHE A 12 -3.12 0.91 10.24
CA PHE A 12 -2.18 0.40 9.25
C PHE A 12 -2.20 1.27 7.98
N THR A 13 -3.38 1.60 7.44
CA THR A 13 -3.51 2.47 6.27
C THR A 13 -2.89 3.85 6.51
N LEU A 14 -3.19 4.48 7.65
CA LEU A 14 -2.62 5.80 7.99
C LEU A 14 -1.09 5.76 8.12
N ARG A 15 -0.54 4.66 8.67
CA ARG A 15 0.89 4.49 8.88
C ARG A 15 1.64 4.26 7.57
N VAL A 16 1.06 3.48 6.66
CA VAL A 16 1.59 3.24 5.30
C VAL A 16 1.56 4.53 4.49
N VAL A 17 0.45 5.27 4.49
CA VAL A 17 0.33 6.56 3.77
C VAL A 17 1.35 7.56 4.30
N ARG A 18 1.56 7.64 5.63
CA ARG A 18 2.54 8.55 6.23
C ARG A 18 3.99 8.15 5.90
N HIS A 19 4.28 6.85 5.78
CA HIS A 19 5.59 6.38 5.32
C HIS A 19 5.82 6.68 3.84
N TRP A 20 4.80 6.50 3.01
CA TRP A 20 4.83 6.85 1.59
C TRP A 20 5.08 8.33 1.36
N ASN A 21 4.41 9.22 2.10
CA ASN A 21 4.64 10.67 2.01
C ASN A 21 6.02 11.11 2.51
N ARG A 22 6.74 10.26 3.23
CA ARG A 22 8.10 10.52 3.73
C ARG A 22 9.19 9.88 2.88
N LEU A 23 8.84 9.02 1.93
CA LEU A 23 9.79 8.41 1.01
C LEU A 23 10.18 9.43 -0.08
N PRO A 24 11.48 9.58 -0.40
CA PRO A 24 11.91 10.42 -1.52
C PRO A 24 11.32 9.88 -2.83
N ARG A 25 10.94 10.78 -3.74
CA ARG A 25 10.33 10.42 -5.03
C ARG A 25 11.14 9.37 -5.81
N ASP A 26 12.47 9.42 -5.78
CA ASP A 26 13.33 8.40 -6.39
C ASP A 26 13.14 6.98 -5.82
N ALA A 27 12.81 6.85 -4.53
CA ALA A 27 12.49 5.56 -3.93
C ALA A 27 11.07 5.10 -4.29
N VAL A 28 10.20 6.03 -4.70
CA VAL A 28 8.83 5.77 -5.16
C VAL A 28 8.78 5.47 -6.66
N ASP A 29 9.70 6.03 -7.44
CA ASP A 29 9.85 5.82 -8.90
C ASP A 29 10.86 4.72 -9.25
N ALA A 30 11.33 3.97 -8.25
CA ALA A 30 12.25 2.86 -8.48
C ALA A 30 11.59 1.83 -9.43
N PRO A 31 12.33 1.30 -10.43
CA PRO A 31 11.80 0.31 -11.38
C PRO A 31 11.18 -0.93 -10.71
N SER A 32 11.65 -1.28 -9.51
CA SER A 32 11.10 -2.36 -8.70
C SER A 32 9.70 -2.08 -8.16
N LEU A 33 9.36 -0.81 -7.86
CA LEU A 33 8.05 -0.42 -7.35
C LEU A 33 7.00 -0.38 -8.46
N GLU A 34 7.36 0.06 -9.68
CA GLU A 34 6.46 0.00 -10.83
C GLU A 34 6.11 -1.43 -11.21
N VAL A 35 7.09 -2.35 -11.19
CA VAL A 35 6.83 -3.79 -11.36
C VAL A 35 5.96 -4.34 -10.23
N PHE A 36 6.16 -3.88 -9.00
CA PHE A 36 5.32 -4.28 -7.87
C PHE A 36 3.88 -3.77 -8.00
N LYS A 37 3.67 -2.52 -8.41
CA LYS A 37 2.35 -1.95 -8.70
C LYS A 37 1.65 -2.71 -9.83
N ALA A 38 2.35 -2.98 -10.94
CA ALA A 38 1.79 -3.74 -12.06
C ALA A 38 1.33 -5.15 -11.66
N ARG A 39 2.10 -5.83 -10.80
CA ARG A 39 1.71 -7.13 -10.23
C ARG A 39 0.50 -7.03 -9.30
N LEU A 40 0.44 -5.96 -8.50
CA LEU A 40 -0.70 -5.67 -7.62
C LEU A 40 -1.97 -5.38 -8.41
N ASP A 41 -1.88 -4.55 -9.45
CA ASP A 41 -2.99 -4.20 -10.31
C ASP A 41 -3.54 -5.44 -11.04
N GLY A 42 -2.64 -6.28 -11.57
CA GLY A 42 -3.02 -7.56 -12.15
C GLY A 42 -3.71 -8.52 -11.15
N ALA A 43 -3.19 -8.61 -9.93
CA ALA A 43 -3.79 -9.45 -8.89
C ALA A 43 -5.15 -8.90 -8.40
N LEU A 44 -5.30 -7.58 -8.27
CA LEU A 44 -6.56 -6.94 -7.91
C LEU A 44 -7.60 -7.07 -9.04
N SER A 45 -7.17 -6.97 -10.30
CA SER A 45 -8.05 -7.20 -11.45
C SER A 45 -8.53 -8.64 -11.55
N SER A 46 -7.79 -9.62 -11.00
CA SER A 46 -8.22 -11.02 -10.94
C SER A 46 -9.17 -11.34 -9.77
N LEU A 47 -9.41 -10.38 -8.88
CA LEU A 47 -10.32 -10.52 -7.74
C LEU A 47 -11.74 -9.99 -8.04
N VAL A 48 -11.94 -9.33 -9.19
CA VAL A 48 -13.25 -8.96 -9.78
C VAL A 48 -13.79 -10.11 -10.61
#